data_AF-A0A7C3BT74-F1
#
_entry.id   AF-A0A7C3BT74-F1
#
_cell.length_a   1.000
_cell.length_b   1.000
_cell.length_c   1.000
_cell.angle_alpha   90.00
_cell.angle_beta   90.00
_cell.angle_gamma   90.00
#
_symmetry.space_group_name_H-M   'P 1'
#
loop_
_entity.id
_entity.type
_entity.pdbx_description
1 polymer ?
#
loop_
_entity_poly.entity_id
_entity_poly.type
_entity_poly.pdbx_seq_one_letter_code
_entity_poly.pdbx_strand_id
1 'polypeptide(L)'
;MAQQVKVYSTPNCPWCKRTKKFLDENNIPYQGFDVASDSAARDEMVSSSKQLSVPVVDIDGDILVGFDEERLRQKLNLLQEEIKVETNKAPANRCTSGMCGQVDEMKQVLAALRASKYKCAVCGYVYDPDLGDPDSGIKPGTLFDDIPDDWVCPVCGSAKREFDRIEEV
;
A
#
# COMPACT_ATOMS: atom_id res chain seq x y z
N MET A 1 -4.03 -8.65 -14.64
CA MET A 1 -5.33 -9.28 -14.99
C MET A 1 -6.39 -8.50 -14.24
N ALA A 2 -7.53 -8.17 -14.87
CA ALA A 2 -8.53 -7.34 -14.20
C ALA A 2 -9.23 -8.14 -13.11
N GLN A 3 -9.07 -7.74 -11.85
CA GLN A 3 -9.73 -8.38 -10.72
C GLN A 3 -11.25 -8.16 -10.86
N GLN A 4 -12.04 -9.24 -10.95
CA GLN A 4 -13.50 -9.14 -10.98
C GLN A 4 -14.03 -9.32 -9.56
N VAL A 5 -14.48 -8.23 -8.95
CA VAL A 5 -15.17 -8.28 -7.65
C VAL A 5 -16.67 -8.37 -7.90
N LYS A 6 -17.32 -9.45 -7.47
CA LYS A 6 -18.78 -9.61 -7.54
C LYS A 6 -19.38 -9.51 -6.15
N VAL A 7 -20.45 -8.73 -6.01
CA VAL A 7 -21.12 -8.51 -4.72
C VAL A 7 -22.57 -8.94 -4.84
N TYR A 8 -22.92 -9.99 -4.12
CA TYR A 8 -24.29 -10.48 -4.01
C TYR A 8 -25.00 -9.75 -2.88
N SER A 9 -25.94 -8.90 -3.26
CA SER A 9 -26.68 -8.02 -2.37
C SER A 9 -28.17 -8.34 -2.45
N THR A 10 -28.89 -8.02 -1.38
CA THR A 10 -30.35 -7.89 -1.41
C THR A 10 -30.75 -6.45 -1.09
N PRO A 11 -31.91 -5.97 -1.58
CA PRO A 11 -32.29 -4.55 -1.48
C PRO A 11 -32.63 -4.13 -0.04
N ASN A 12 -32.93 -5.08 0.85
CA ASN A 12 -33.36 -4.80 2.22
C ASN A 12 -32.35 -5.23 3.31
N CYS A 13 -31.06 -5.35 2.98
CA CYS A 13 -30.04 -5.80 3.94
C CYS A 13 -29.11 -4.65 4.40
N PRO A 14 -28.97 -4.41 5.73
CA PRO A 14 -28.10 -3.36 6.27
C PRO A 14 -26.61 -3.65 6.02
N TRP A 15 -26.20 -4.92 6.05
CA TRP A 15 -24.82 -5.34 5.80
C TRP A 15 -24.41 -5.15 4.33
N CYS A 16 -25.34 -5.30 3.39
CA CYS A 16 -25.11 -5.02 1.98
C CYS A 16 -24.77 -3.54 1.73
N LYS A 17 -25.47 -2.61 2.42
CA LYS A 17 -25.18 -1.17 2.33
C LYS A 17 -23.76 -0.85 2.83
N ARG A 18 -23.34 -1.47 3.94
CA ARG A 18 -21.98 -1.32 4.47
C ARG A 18 -20.92 -1.83 3.50
N THR A 19 -21.16 -3.00 2.90
CA THR A 19 -20.26 -3.60 1.90
C THR A 19 -20.07 -2.70 0.68
N LYS A 20 -21.18 -2.22 0.09
CA LYS A 20 -21.14 -1.30 -1.06
C LYS A 20 -20.41 0.01 -0.73
N LYS A 21 -20.67 0.57 0.46
CA LYS A 21 -20.01 1.79 0.92
C LYS A 21 -18.50 1.59 1.06
N PHE A 22 -18.09 0.46 1.63
CA PHE A 22 -16.68 0.13 1.79
C PHE A 22 -15.96 0.02 0.43
N LEU A 23 -16.57 -0.63 -0.55
CA LEU A 23 -15.98 -0.76 -1.90
C LEU A 23 -15.88 0.60 -2.61
N ASP A 24 -16.90 1.45 -2.48
CA ASP A 24 -16.94 2.80 -3.04
C ASP A 24 -15.89 3.73 -2.41
N GLU A 25 -15.75 3.70 -1.08
CA GLU A 25 -14.74 4.47 -0.34
C GLU A 25 -13.30 4.09 -0.72
N ASN A 26 -13.09 2.86 -1.16
CA ASN A 26 -11.79 2.36 -1.60
C ASN A 26 -11.58 2.44 -3.13
N ASN A 27 -12.51 3.05 -3.88
CA ASN A 27 -12.46 3.15 -5.35
C ASN A 27 -12.31 1.79 -6.06
N ILE A 28 -12.89 0.73 -5.49
CA ILE A 28 -12.78 -0.61 -6.05
C ILE A 28 -13.92 -0.84 -7.04
N PRO A 29 -13.65 -1.13 -8.32
CA PRO A 29 -14.71 -1.50 -9.26
C PRO A 29 -15.29 -2.87 -8.88
N TYR A 30 -16.60 -2.92 -8.67
CA TYR A 30 -17.32 -4.16 -8.37
C TYR A 30 -18.61 -4.30 -9.17
N GLN A 31 -19.02 -5.53 -9.37
CA GLN A 31 -20.24 -5.90 -10.10
C GLN A 31 -21.29 -6.35 -9.09
N GLY A 32 -22.35 -5.55 -8.93
CA GLY A 32 -23.43 -5.84 -8.00
C GLY A 32 -24.47 -6.78 -8.61
N PHE A 33 -24.70 -7.93 -7.98
CA PHE A 33 -25.74 -8.89 -8.36
C PHE A 33 -26.86 -8.90 -7.30
N ASP A 34 -28.10 -8.79 -7.74
CA ASP A 34 -29.27 -8.83 -6.87
C ASP A 34 -29.83 -10.25 -6.77
N VAL A 35 -29.56 -10.95 -5.66
CA VAL A 35 -30.03 -12.34 -5.48
C VAL A 35 -31.50 -12.46 -5.12
N ALA A 36 -32.19 -11.33 -4.89
CA ALA A 36 -33.63 -11.32 -4.67
C ALA A 36 -34.41 -11.44 -5.99
N SER A 37 -33.88 -10.86 -7.06
CA SER A 37 -34.50 -10.84 -8.39
C SER A 37 -33.88 -11.86 -9.35
N ASP A 38 -32.59 -12.18 -9.18
CA ASP A 38 -31.85 -13.06 -10.10
C ASP A 38 -31.64 -14.46 -9.51
N SER A 39 -32.28 -15.46 -10.13
CA SER A 39 -32.21 -16.86 -9.70
C SER A 39 -30.87 -17.52 -10.04
N ALA A 40 -30.13 -17.05 -11.06
CA ALA A 40 -28.83 -17.61 -11.43
C ALA A 40 -27.75 -17.22 -10.42
N ALA A 41 -27.71 -15.94 -10.02
CA ALA A 41 -26.84 -15.44 -8.96
C ALA A 41 -27.11 -16.14 -7.61
N ARG A 42 -28.38 -16.47 -7.35
CA ARG A 42 -28.78 -17.22 -6.14
C ARG A 42 -28.27 -18.67 -6.18
N ASP A 43 -28.37 -19.34 -7.31
CA ASP A 43 -27.92 -20.74 -7.45
C ASP A 43 -26.40 -20.85 -7.33
N GLU A 44 -25.67 -19.93 -7.97
CA GLU A 44 -24.20 -19.81 -7.86
C GLU A 44 -23.74 -19.57 -6.42
N MET A 45 -24.44 -18.68 -5.70
CA MET A 45 -24.19 -18.41 -4.28
C MET A 45 -24.45 -19.65 -3.41
N VAL A 46 -25.54 -20.38 -3.64
CA VAL A 46 -25.92 -21.56 -2.84
C VAL A 46 -24.97 -22.73 -3.09
N SER A 47 -24.58 -22.95 -4.35
CA SER A 47 -23.66 -24.01 -4.75
C SER A 47 -22.30 -23.85 -4.08
N SER A 48 -21.84 -22.61 -3.95
CA SER A 48 -20.45 -22.31 -3.55
C SER A 48 -20.32 -21.92 -2.08
N SER A 49 -21.25 -21.14 -1.52
CA SER A 49 -21.25 -20.73 -0.10
C SER A 49 -21.80 -21.82 0.84
N LYS A 50 -22.64 -22.74 0.31
CA LYS A 50 -23.40 -23.73 1.09
C LYS A 50 -24.28 -23.13 2.21
N GLN A 51 -24.47 -21.80 2.22
CA GLN A 51 -25.27 -21.05 3.18
C GLN A 51 -26.21 -20.06 2.47
N LEU A 52 -27.34 -19.73 3.11
CA LEU A 52 -28.37 -18.80 2.61
C LEU A 52 -28.16 -17.35 3.10
N SER A 53 -27.02 -17.06 3.73
CA SER A 53 -26.76 -15.76 4.35
C SER A 53 -26.10 -14.79 3.38
N VAL A 54 -26.79 -13.69 3.10
CA VAL A 54 -26.27 -12.51 2.40
C VAL A 54 -25.74 -11.49 3.41
N PRO A 55 -24.68 -10.70 3.13
CA PRO A 55 -23.99 -10.52 1.85
C PRO A 55 -22.94 -11.60 1.55
N VAL A 56 -22.75 -11.89 0.26
CA VAL A 56 -21.63 -12.73 -0.22
C VAL A 56 -20.81 -11.89 -1.19
N VAL A 57 -19.50 -11.88 -1.01
CA VAL A 57 -18.56 -11.19 -1.90
C VAL A 57 -17.65 -12.25 -2.53
N ASP A 58 -17.61 -12.29 -3.85
CA ASP A 58 -16.69 -13.12 -4.60
C ASP A 58 -15.55 -12.23 -5.12
N ILE A 59 -14.32 -12.55 -4.72
CA ILE A 59 -13.11 -11.87 -5.16
C ILE A 59 -12.25 -12.91 -5.87
N ASP A 60 -12.32 -12.96 -7.20
CA ASP A 60 -11.49 -13.86 -8.02
C ASP A 60 -11.62 -15.35 -7.65
N GLY A 61 -12.86 -15.78 -7.35
CA GLY A 61 -13.18 -17.16 -6.92
C GLY A 61 -12.99 -17.43 -5.43
N ASP A 62 -12.54 -16.44 -4.65
CA ASP A 62 -12.46 -16.50 -3.20
C ASP A 62 -13.78 -15.97 -2.60
N ILE A 63 -14.59 -16.88 -2.08
CA ILE A 63 -15.93 -16.58 -1.61
C ILE A 63 -15.88 -16.16 -0.14
N LEU A 64 -16.25 -14.91 0.10
CA LEU A 64 -16.35 -14.29 1.41
C LEU A 64 -17.84 -14.22 1.81
N VAL A 65 -18.21 -15.09 2.75
CA VAL A 65 -19.56 -15.16 3.30
C VAL A 65 -19.64 -14.19 4.49
N GLY A 66 -20.53 -13.21 4.40
CA GLY A 66 -20.70 -12.18 5.43
C GLY A 66 -19.94 -10.88 5.13
N PHE A 67 -20.22 -9.86 5.95
CA PHE A 67 -19.49 -8.59 5.91
C PHE A 67 -18.41 -8.61 7.00
N ASP A 68 -17.23 -9.09 6.64
CA ASP A 68 -16.04 -9.08 7.49
C ASP A 68 -15.05 -8.04 6.94
N GLU A 69 -15.04 -6.84 7.51
CA GLU A 69 -14.18 -5.73 7.06
C GLU A 69 -12.71 -6.13 7.03
N GLU A 70 -12.22 -6.86 8.04
CA GLU A 70 -10.83 -7.32 8.08
C GLU A 70 -10.49 -8.30 6.96
N ARG A 71 -11.36 -9.29 6.70
CA ARG A 71 -11.12 -10.24 5.62
C ARG A 71 -11.21 -9.58 4.26
N LEU A 72 -12.16 -8.66 4.08
CA LEU A 72 -12.25 -7.85 2.87
C LEU A 72 -10.97 -7.01 2.71
N ARG A 73 -10.56 -6.29 3.76
CA ARG A 73 -9.32 -5.52 3.78
C ARG A 73 -8.11 -6.39 3.48
N GLN A 74 -7.94 -7.54 4.10
CA GLN A 74 -6.78 -8.41 3.86
C GLN A 74 -6.72 -8.92 2.42
N LYS A 75 -7.86 -9.36 1.87
CA LYS A 75 -7.96 -9.82 0.48
C LYS A 75 -7.73 -8.68 -0.50
N LEU A 76 -8.18 -7.48 -0.16
CA LEU A 76 -7.95 -6.27 -0.95
C LEU A 76 -6.56 -5.67 -0.72
N ASN A 77 -5.90 -5.89 0.43
CA ASN A 77 -4.61 -5.31 0.79
C ASN A 77 -3.46 -5.92 -0.02
N LEU A 78 -3.63 -7.17 -0.47
CA LEU A 78 -2.78 -7.76 -1.52
C LEU A 78 -2.92 -7.05 -2.88
N LEU A 79 -3.92 -6.18 -3.04
CA LEU A 79 -4.15 -5.32 -4.21
C LEU A 79 -3.98 -3.81 -3.90
N GLN A 80 -3.85 -3.40 -2.62
CA GLN A 80 -3.81 -1.99 -2.22
C GLN A 80 -2.40 -1.39 -2.14
N GLU A 81 -1.33 -2.16 -2.30
CA GLU A 81 0.01 -1.59 -2.49
C GLU A 81 0.07 -0.67 -3.72
N GLU A 82 -0.75 -0.92 -4.75
CA GLU A 82 -0.74 -0.13 -5.99
C GLU A 82 -1.73 1.05 -5.98
N ILE A 83 -2.82 1.03 -5.18
CA ILE A 83 -3.92 2.02 -5.28
C ILE A 83 -3.68 3.31 -4.47
N LYS A 84 -2.67 3.35 -3.57
CA LYS A 84 -2.36 4.55 -2.76
C LYS A 84 -1.59 5.68 -3.48
N VAL A 85 -1.31 5.56 -4.78
CA VAL A 85 -0.56 6.61 -5.53
C VAL A 85 -1.45 7.71 -6.10
N GLU A 86 -2.78 7.56 -6.16
CA GLU A 86 -3.63 8.46 -6.94
C GLU A 86 -4.74 9.21 -6.17
N THR A 87 -4.49 9.63 -4.93
CA THR A 87 -5.26 10.76 -4.36
C THR A 87 -4.39 12.00 -4.20
N ASN A 88 -3.81 12.43 -5.32
CA ASN A 88 -3.44 13.82 -5.52
C ASN A 88 -4.71 14.66 -5.63
N LYS A 89 -5.29 15.08 -4.51
CA LYS A 89 -6.15 16.27 -4.49
C LYS A 89 -5.31 17.44 -4.01
N ALA A 90 -4.55 18.01 -4.94
CA ALA A 90 -3.95 19.32 -4.80
C ALA A 90 -5.04 20.37 -4.48
N PRO A 91 -4.90 21.19 -3.43
CA PRO A 91 -5.45 22.53 -3.47
C PRO A 91 -4.48 23.42 -4.25
N ALA A 92 -4.97 23.96 -5.37
CA ALA A 92 -4.26 24.87 -6.24
C ALA A 92 -3.59 26.01 -5.47
N ASN A 93 -2.25 26.00 -5.53
CA ASN A 93 -1.36 27.14 -5.59
C ASN A 93 -2.02 28.45 -6.10
N ARG A 94 -2.37 29.32 -5.16
CA ARG A 94 -2.61 30.74 -5.47
C ARG A 94 -1.74 31.61 -4.57
N CYS A 95 -0.46 31.67 -4.88
CA CYS A 95 0.47 32.66 -4.34
C CYS A 95 1.04 33.46 -5.52
N THR A 96 0.42 34.60 -5.78
CA THR A 96 0.87 35.61 -6.73
C THR A 96 1.87 36.53 -6.04
N SER A 97 3.05 36.67 -6.65
CA SER A 97 4.07 37.69 -6.39
C SER A 97 5.14 37.36 -5.33
N GLY A 98 6.34 37.06 -5.82
CA GLY A 98 7.60 37.41 -5.16
C GLY A 98 8.26 36.29 -4.35
N MET A 99 9.31 35.70 -4.93
CA MET A 99 10.49 35.13 -4.27
C MET A 99 10.27 34.35 -2.95
N CYS A 100 10.35 33.03 -3.00
CA CYS A 100 11.43 32.28 -2.36
C CYS A 100 11.27 30.78 -2.64
N GLY A 101 12.37 30.12 -3.01
CA GLY A 101 12.44 28.67 -3.09
C GLY A 101 12.42 28.05 -1.70
N GLN A 102 11.75 26.90 -1.60
CA GLN A 102 11.98 25.82 -0.64
C GLN A 102 11.01 24.69 -1.01
N VAL A 103 11.26 24.03 -2.15
CA VAL A 103 10.65 22.73 -2.48
C VAL A 103 11.54 21.56 -2.03
N ASP A 104 12.63 21.86 -1.34
CA ASP A 104 13.64 20.91 -0.85
C ASP A 104 13.28 20.24 0.50
N GLU A 105 12.23 20.72 1.19
CA GLU A 105 11.82 20.19 2.50
C GLU A 105 10.72 19.13 2.44
N MET A 106 9.97 19.01 1.33
CA MET A 106 8.91 17.99 1.22
C MET A 106 9.46 16.61 0.77
N LYS A 107 10.69 16.56 0.24
CA LYS A 107 11.35 15.32 -0.22
C LYS A 107 11.93 14.51 0.96
N GLN A 108 12.31 15.17 2.04
CA GLN A 108 12.93 14.54 3.23
C GLN A 108 11.93 13.69 4.04
N VAL A 109 10.65 14.06 4.04
CA VAL A 109 9.61 13.33 4.77
C VAL A 109 9.27 11.98 4.12
N LEU A 110 9.44 11.86 2.80
CA LEU A 110 9.23 10.61 2.05
C LEU A 110 10.48 9.71 2.07
N ALA A 111 11.67 10.30 2.24
CA ALA A 111 12.93 9.58 2.41
C ALA A 111 12.99 8.86 3.78
N ALA A 112 12.52 9.50 4.85
CA ALA A 112 12.45 8.90 6.18
C ALA A 112 11.55 7.64 6.23
N LEU A 113 10.50 7.56 5.40
CA LEU A 113 9.64 6.36 5.32
C LEU A 113 10.24 5.21 4.49
N ARG A 114 11.33 5.45 3.75
CA ARG A 114 12.07 4.42 2.99
C ARG A 114 13.51 4.27 3.49
N ALA A 115 13.76 4.66 4.73
CA ALA A 115 15.03 4.49 5.44
C ALA A 115 15.30 2.99 5.70
N SER A 116 15.54 2.22 4.63
CA SER A 116 16.08 0.88 4.77
C SER A 116 17.49 1.03 5.34
N LYS A 117 17.71 0.43 6.51
CA LYS A 117 19.05 0.34 7.09
C LYS A 117 19.88 -0.61 6.22
N TYR A 118 21.19 -0.39 6.18
CA TYR A 118 22.09 -1.23 5.39
C TYR A 118 23.17 -1.79 6.29
N LYS A 119 23.41 -3.10 6.22
CA LYS A 119 24.46 -3.76 7.00
C LYS A 119 25.60 -4.15 6.08
N CYS A 120 26.81 -3.74 6.41
CA CYS A 120 28.01 -4.25 5.74
C CYS A 120 28.12 -5.76 5.97
N ALA A 121 28.17 -6.53 4.89
CA ALA A 121 28.33 -7.99 4.94
C ALA A 121 29.71 -8.42 5.47
N VAL A 122 30.72 -7.54 5.37
CA VAL A 122 32.10 -7.83 5.77
C VAL A 122 32.35 -7.65 7.26
N CYS A 123 31.96 -6.50 7.83
CA CYS A 123 32.24 -6.16 9.22
C CYS A 123 31.01 -6.07 10.12
N GLY A 124 29.81 -6.08 9.54
CA GLY A 124 28.55 -5.96 10.27
C GLY A 124 28.14 -4.54 10.66
N TYR A 125 28.86 -3.50 10.20
CA TYR A 125 28.47 -2.10 10.40
C TYR A 125 27.07 -1.84 9.84
N VAL A 126 26.20 -1.19 10.62
CA VAL A 126 24.86 -0.79 10.20
C VAL A 126 24.87 0.69 9.87
N TYR A 127 24.56 1.02 8.62
CA TYR A 127 24.31 2.37 8.15
C TYR A 127 22.85 2.73 8.41
N ASP A 128 22.65 3.74 9.26
CA ASP A 128 21.36 4.36 9.54
C ASP A 128 21.24 5.66 8.72
N PRO A 129 20.32 5.76 7.76
CA PRO A 129 20.18 6.95 6.91
C PRO A 129 19.78 8.21 7.68
N ASP A 130 19.11 8.09 8.84
CA ASP A 130 18.80 9.23 9.72
C ASP A 130 20.04 9.85 10.37
N LEU A 131 21.01 9.01 10.74
CA LEU A 131 22.29 9.44 11.30
C LEU A 131 23.27 9.85 10.20
N GLY A 132 23.16 9.22 9.03
CA GLY A 132 24.11 9.39 7.93
C GLY A 132 25.51 8.93 8.33
N ASP A 133 26.52 9.58 7.76
CA ASP A 133 27.92 9.39 8.14
C ASP A 133 28.68 10.71 7.97
N PRO A 134 28.58 11.65 8.95
CA PRO A 134 29.17 12.98 8.83
C PRO A 134 30.70 12.94 8.75
N ASP A 135 31.33 11.92 9.34
CA ASP A 135 32.78 11.69 9.26
C ASP A 135 33.25 11.42 7.82
N SER A 136 32.43 10.76 6.98
CA SER A 136 32.71 10.54 5.55
C SER A 136 32.06 11.59 4.63
N GLY A 137 31.48 12.66 5.19
CA GLY A 137 30.82 13.73 4.42
C GLY A 137 29.40 13.42 3.96
N ILE A 138 28.78 12.36 4.47
CA ILE A 138 27.38 12.00 4.20
C ILE A 138 26.50 12.67 5.26
N LYS A 139 25.58 13.53 4.82
CA LYS A 139 24.70 14.25 5.73
C LYS A 139 23.70 13.31 6.40
N PRO A 140 23.29 13.58 7.65
CA PRO A 140 22.15 12.90 8.25
C PRO A 140 20.91 13.12 7.38
N GLY A 141 20.15 12.05 7.16
CA GLY A 141 19.00 12.02 6.25
C GLY A 141 19.34 11.62 4.81
N THR A 142 20.60 11.31 4.48
CA THR A 142 20.96 10.79 3.14
C THR A 142 20.62 9.29 3.04
N LEU A 143 19.75 8.95 2.10
CA LEU A 143 19.43 7.56 1.78
C LEU A 143 20.65 6.84 1.25
N PHE A 144 20.79 5.55 1.55
CA PHE A 144 21.91 4.75 1.04
C PHE A 144 22.00 4.78 -0.50
N ASP A 145 20.88 4.83 -1.21
CA ASP A 145 20.85 4.95 -2.68
C ASP A 145 21.51 6.25 -3.19
N ASP A 146 21.38 7.34 -2.45
CA ASP A 146 21.87 8.68 -2.82
C ASP A 146 23.37 8.86 -2.50
N ILE A 147 23.96 7.95 -1.72
CA ILE A 147 25.39 7.95 -1.42
C ILE A 147 26.21 7.63 -2.68
N PRO A 148 27.26 8.42 -3.00
CA PRO A 148 28.14 8.12 -4.13
C PRO A 148 28.81 6.75 -3.98
N ASP A 149 29.07 6.06 -5.10
CA ASP A 149 29.72 4.74 -5.12
C ASP A 149 31.15 4.75 -4.56
N ASP A 150 31.74 5.94 -4.45
CA ASP A 150 33.05 6.18 -3.84
C ASP A 150 33.03 6.06 -2.30
N TRP A 151 31.84 6.04 -1.69
CA TRP A 151 31.72 5.86 -0.25
C TRP A 151 32.07 4.43 0.16
N VAL A 152 32.89 4.35 1.21
CA VAL A 152 33.39 3.11 1.79
C VAL A 152 33.00 3.02 3.25
N CYS A 153 32.84 1.79 3.75
CA CYS A 153 32.55 1.56 5.16
C CYS A 153 33.66 2.16 6.04
N PRO A 154 33.34 3.01 7.04
CA PRO A 154 34.36 3.62 7.92
C PRO A 154 35.08 2.60 8.82
N VAL A 155 34.51 1.39 8.98
CA VAL A 155 35.07 0.33 9.84
C VAL A 155 36.05 -0.56 9.07
N CYS A 156 35.75 -0.94 7.81
CA CYS A 156 36.53 -1.93 7.07
C CYS A 156 37.01 -1.49 5.68
N GLY A 157 36.59 -0.32 5.18
CA GLY A 157 36.96 0.18 3.85
C GLY A 157 36.30 -0.57 2.68
N SER A 158 35.35 -1.47 2.93
CA SER A 158 34.59 -2.13 1.87
C SER A 158 33.70 -1.13 1.14
N ALA A 159 33.59 -1.27 -0.18
CA ALA A 159 32.73 -0.42 -1.01
C ALA A 159 31.24 -0.63 -0.67
N LYS A 160 30.43 0.39 -0.99
CA LYS A 160 28.96 0.40 -0.86
C LYS A 160 28.27 -0.88 -1.33
N ARG A 161 28.78 -1.53 -2.38
CA ARG A 161 28.23 -2.78 -2.95
C ARG A 161 28.22 -3.98 -1.99
N GLU A 162 29.05 -3.97 -0.95
CA GLU A 162 29.15 -5.05 0.05
C GLU A 162 28.15 -4.86 1.21
N PHE A 163 27.19 -3.96 1.06
CA PHE A 163 26.14 -3.72 2.05
C PHE A 163 24.84 -4.40 1.63
N ASP A 164 24.25 -5.13 2.57
CA ASP A 164 22.94 -5.76 2.45
C ASP A 164 21.85 -4.88 3.07
N ARG A 165 20.70 -4.82 2.41
CA ARG A 165 19.52 -4.15 2.97
C ARG A 165 18.97 -4.96 4.14
N ILE A 166 18.71 -4.28 5.26
CA ILE A 166 18.04 -4.87 6.42
C ILE A 166 16.57 -4.43 6.37
N GLU A 167 15.68 -5.36 6.03
CA GLU A 167 14.24 -5.15 6.16
C GLU A 167 13.86 -5.44 7.62
N GLU A 168 13.50 -4.40 8.38
CA GLU A 168 12.85 -4.61 9.68
C GLU A 168 11.42 -5.13 9.40
N VAL A 169 11.19 -6.38 9.78
CA VAL A 169 9.93 -7.13 9.63
C VAL A 169 8.94 -6.77 10.73
#